data_AF-A0A3N0DQC8-F1
#
_entry.id   AF-A0A3N0DQC8-F1
#
_cell.length_a   1.000
_cell.length_b   1.000
_cell.length_c   1.000
_cell.angle_alpha   90.00
_cell.angle_beta   90.00
_cell.angle_gamma   90.00
#
_symmetry.space_group_name_H-M   'P 1'
#
loop_
_entity.id
_entity.type
_entity.pdbx_description
1 polymer ?
#
loop_
_entity_poly.entity_id
_entity_poly.type
_entity_poly.pdbx_seq_one_letter_code
_entity_poly.pdbx_strand_id
1 'polypeptide(L)'
;MISVRFGVPAEVAFAFLVDPANRPLWQSSLRRVEDVTPAEPAVGQTWTDVTAAGVRPAMETTELVPSTRWTERGSWHGIIAELTLHVEPVASGCIVTPEFRVRGKGLLSPLGPMLTSLARLAVPGDLRRAAGLLAREHG
;
A
#
# COMPACT_ATOMS: atom_id res chain seq x y z
N MET A 1 14.12 2.86 -6.62
CA MET A 1 12.67 2.64 -6.45
C MET A 1 12.18 1.95 -7.70
N ILE A 2 11.30 0.95 -7.58
CA ILE A 2 10.86 0.14 -8.73
C ILE A 2 9.42 0.55 -9.03
N SER A 3 9.21 1.24 -10.14
CA SER A 3 7.88 1.64 -10.60
C SER A 3 7.19 0.51 -11.36
N VAL A 4 5.86 0.48 -11.30
CA VAL A 4 5.02 -0.52 -11.95
C VAL A 4 4.02 0.18 -12.85
N ARG A 5 3.85 -0.34 -14.07
CA ARG A 5 2.88 0.18 -15.03
C ARG A 5 1.52 -0.47 -14.83
N PHE A 6 0.47 0.34 -14.84
CA PHE A 6 -0.92 -0.07 -14.84
C PHE A 6 -1.53 0.28 -16.20
N GLY A 7 -2.26 -0.67 -16.81
CA GLY A 7 -2.90 -0.49 -18.11
C GLY A 7 -4.22 0.28 -18.08
N VAL A 8 -4.56 0.89 -16.94
CA VAL A 8 -5.81 1.62 -16.69
C VAL A 8 -5.50 3.08 -16.34
N PRO A 9 -6.49 4.00 -16.46
CA PRO A 9 -6.32 5.40 -16.04
C PRO A 9 -5.88 5.54 -14.58
N ALA A 10 -5.22 6.66 -14.26
CA ALA A 10 -4.70 6.94 -12.93
C ALA A 10 -5.80 6.92 -11.86
N GLU A 11 -6.99 7.43 -12.19
CA GLU A 11 -8.16 7.48 -11.31
C GLU A 11 -8.62 6.07 -10.90
N VAL A 12 -8.63 5.14 -11.85
CA VAL A 12 -9.05 3.75 -11.64
C VAL A 12 -8.03 3.02 -10.77
N ALA A 13 -6.75 3.11 -11.13
CA ALA A 13 -5.68 2.51 -10.34
C ALA A 13 -5.65 3.09 -8.92
N PHE A 14 -5.79 4.42 -8.79
CA PHE A 14 -5.76 5.10 -7.51
C PHE A 14 -6.93 4.66 -6.62
N ALA A 15 -8.17 4.75 -7.12
CA ALA A 15 -9.35 4.35 -6.36
C ALA A 15 -9.26 2.88 -5.87
N PHE A 16 -8.76 1.98 -6.73
CA PHE A 16 -8.55 0.59 -6.36
C PHE A 16 -7.49 0.42 -5.26
N LEU A 17 -6.35 1.11 -5.38
CA LEU A 17 -5.20 0.94 -4.48
C LEU A 17 -5.44 1.55 -3.09
N VAL A 18 -6.15 2.67 -3.00
CA VAL A 18 -6.37 3.38 -1.72
C VAL A 18 -7.51 2.79 -0.89
N ASP A 19 -8.38 1.97 -1.49
CA ASP A 19 -9.47 1.31 -0.79
C ASP A 19 -8.95 0.12 0.04
N PRO A 20 -9.05 0.16 1.38
CA PRO A 20 -8.59 -0.95 2.23
C PRO A 20 -9.27 -2.28 1.90
N ALA A 21 -10.52 -2.27 1.40
CA ALA A 21 -11.25 -3.50 1.04
C ALA A 21 -10.57 -4.27 -0.11
N ASN A 22 -9.86 -3.58 -1.00
CA ASN A 22 -9.17 -4.19 -2.13
C ASN A 22 -7.78 -4.75 -1.76
N ARG A 23 -7.18 -4.33 -0.64
CA ARG A 23 -5.81 -4.72 -0.25
C ARG A 23 -5.57 -6.24 -0.28
N PRO A 24 -6.45 -7.10 0.27
CA PRO A 24 -6.20 -8.55 0.29
C PRO A 24 -6.14 -9.18 -1.10
N LEU A 25 -6.68 -8.51 -2.13
CA LEU A 25 -6.66 -9.00 -3.51
C LEU A 25 -5.25 -8.92 -4.12
N TRP A 26 -4.47 -7.91 -3.72
CA TRP A 26 -3.19 -7.61 -4.37
C TRP A 26 -1.96 -7.65 -3.44
N GLN A 27 -2.12 -7.49 -2.13
CA GLN A 27 -1.03 -7.64 -1.18
C GLN A 27 -0.87 -9.09 -0.72
N SER A 28 0.20 -9.74 -1.16
CA SER A 28 0.44 -11.18 -0.93
C SER A 28 0.54 -11.58 0.55
N SER A 29 0.93 -10.65 1.43
CA SER A 29 1.08 -10.91 2.86
C SER A 29 -0.21 -10.72 3.67
N LEU A 30 -1.26 -10.17 3.06
CA LEU A 30 -2.48 -9.78 3.76
C LEU A 30 -3.58 -10.82 3.57
N ARG A 31 -4.24 -11.22 4.66
CA ARG A 31 -5.39 -12.14 4.61
C ARG A 31 -6.71 -11.40 4.48
N ARG A 32 -6.86 -10.31 5.23
CA ARG A 32 -8.04 -9.43 5.23
C ARG A 32 -7.70 -8.11 5.92
N VAL A 33 -8.62 -7.16 5.79
CA VAL A 33 -8.65 -5.91 6.54
C VAL A 33 -9.87 -5.92 7.46
N GLU A 34 -9.74 -5.32 8.64
CA GLU A 34 -10.79 -5.17 9.64
C GLU A 34 -10.88 -3.71 10.11
N ASP A 35 -11.96 -3.36 10.80
CA ASP A 35 -12.12 -2.09 11.53
C ASP A 35 -11.98 -0.80 10.70
N VAL A 36 -12.31 -0.83 9.41
CA VAL A 36 -12.18 0.32 8.50
C VAL A 36 -13.08 1.48 8.94
N THR A 37 -12.48 2.63 9.26
CA THR A 37 -13.21 3.83 9.71
C THR A 37 -12.51 5.13 9.24
N PRO A 38 -13.20 6.04 8.51
CA PRO A 38 -14.53 5.86 7.91
C PRO A 38 -14.48 4.85 6.74
N ALA A 39 -15.65 4.46 6.23
CA ALA A 39 -15.73 3.50 5.13
C ALA A 39 -15.11 4.05 3.83
N GLU A 40 -15.35 5.32 3.52
CA GLU A 40 -14.78 5.97 2.34
C GLU A 40 -13.32 6.36 2.56
N PRO A 41 -12.43 6.17 1.55
CA PRO A 41 -11.04 6.61 1.63
C PRO A 41 -10.91 8.12 1.88
N ALA A 42 -10.23 8.47 2.98
CA ALA A 42 -9.96 9.85 3.36
C ALA A 42 -8.68 9.95 4.20
N VAL A 43 -8.11 11.15 4.32
CA VAL A 43 -7.06 11.42 5.31
C VAL A 43 -7.63 11.19 6.72
N GLY A 44 -6.88 10.47 7.55
CA GLY A 44 -7.32 10.03 8.88
C GLY A 44 -8.14 8.74 8.88
N GLN A 45 -8.38 8.10 7.71
CA GLN A 45 -8.97 6.77 7.66
C GLN A 45 -8.05 5.77 8.36
N THR A 46 -8.62 4.90 9.18
CA THR A 46 -7.91 3.87 9.95
C THR A 46 -8.48 2.49 9.67
N TRP A 47 -7.65 1.47 9.81
CA TRP A 47 -8.04 0.07 9.73
C TRP A 47 -7.01 -0.84 10.41
N THR A 48 -7.33 -2.12 10.54
CA THR A 48 -6.41 -3.15 11.03
C THR A 48 -6.08 -4.12 9.90
N ASP A 49 -4.80 -4.25 9.56
CA ASP A 49 -4.33 -5.30 8.64
C ASP A 49 -4.28 -6.64 9.37
N VAL A 50 -4.76 -7.73 8.77
CA VAL A 50 -4.57 -9.10 9.29
C VAL A 50 -3.62 -9.85 8.38
N THR A 51 -2.34 -9.90 8.77
CA THR A 51 -1.30 -10.51 7.93
C THR A 51 -1.27 -12.04 8.07
N ALA A 52 -0.75 -12.72 7.06
CA ALA A 52 -0.58 -14.17 7.07
C ALA A 52 0.42 -14.65 8.15
N ALA A 53 1.33 -13.79 8.58
CA ALA A 53 2.30 -14.04 9.65
C ALA A 53 1.73 -13.79 11.06
N GLY A 54 0.45 -13.43 11.19
CA GLY A 54 -0.22 -13.21 12.48
C GLY A 54 0.03 -11.83 13.09
N VAL A 55 0.78 -10.96 12.42
CA VAL A 55 0.92 -9.54 12.81
C VAL A 55 -0.37 -8.80 12.46
N ARG A 56 -0.80 -7.91 13.36
CA ARG A 56 -1.97 -7.04 13.18
C ARG A 56 -1.60 -5.56 13.27
N PRO A 57 -1.06 -4.95 12.20
CA PRO A 57 -0.74 -3.53 12.18
C PRO A 57 -2.00 -2.66 12.32
N ALA A 58 -1.93 -1.65 13.18
CA ALA A 58 -2.87 -0.54 13.18
C ALA A 58 -2.46 0.44 12.09
N MET A 59 -3.35 0.71 11.15
CA MET A 59 -3.09 1.43 9.91
C MET A 59 -3.83 2.77 9.88
N GLU A 60 -3.26 3.74 9.18
CA GLU A 60 -3.82 5.07 9.00
C GLU A 60 -3.43 5.64 7.62
N THR A 61 -4.38 6.23 6.89
CA THR A 61 -4.09 7.09 5.73
C THR A 61 -3.66 8.47 6.24
N THR A 62 -2.40 8.83 6.01
CA THR A 62 -1.83 10.11 6.46
C THR A 62 -1.83 11.18 5.36
N GLU A 63 -1.96 10.78 4.11
CA GLU A 63 -2.03 11.68 2.96
C GLU A 63 -2.87 11.07 1.84
N LEU A 64 -3.72 11.88 1.21
CA LEU A 64 -4.53 11.47 0.07
C LEU A 64 -4.71 12.65 -0.88
N VAL A 65 -4.02 12.62 -2.00
CA VAL A 65 -4.14 13.55 -3.14
C VAL A 65 -4.67 12.76 -4.33
N PRO A 66 -5.93 12.97 -4.73
CA PRO A 66 -6.59 12.16 -5.75
C PRO A 66 -5.74 11.94 -7.01
N SER A 67 -5.69 10.69 -7.46
CA SER A 67 -4.99 10.23 -8.67
C SER A 67 -3.49 10.51 -8.73
N THR A 68 -2.88 11.01 -7.64
CA THR A 68 -1.49 11.49 -7.65
C THR A 68 -0.65 10.91 -6.52
N ARG A 69 -1.16 10.94 -5.29
CA ARG A 69 -0.35 10.56 -4.12
C ARG A 69 -1.21 10.04 -3.00
N TRP A 70 -0.78 8.94 -2.38
CA TRP A 70 -1.41 8.41 -1.18
C TRP A 70 -0.34 7.87 -0.25
N THR A 71 -0.44 8.21 1.03
CA THR A 71 0.49 7.73 2.07
C THR A 71 -0.29 7.07 3.18
N GLU A 72 0.21 5.93 3.62
CA GLU A 72 -0.25 5.22 4.80
C GLU A 72 0.85 5.04 5.82
N ARG A 73 0.44 4.87 7.08
CA ARG A 73 1.28 4.48 8.20
C ARG A 73 0.68 3.27 8.90
N GLY A 74 1.49 2.22 9.03
CA GLY A 74 1.19 1.06 9.85
C GLY A 74 2.04 1.02 11.12
N SER A 75 1.48 0.55 12.23
CA SER A 75 2.22 0.39 13.48
C SER A 75 1.88 -0.89 14.22
N TRP A 76 2.89 -1.59 14.74
CA TRP A 76 2.73 -2.78 15.58
C TRP A 76 3.98 -3.02 16.42
N HIS A 77 3.83 -3.45 17.67
CA HIS A 77 4.94 -3.94 18.51
C HIS A 77 6.22 -3.07 18.50
N GLY A 78 6.10 -1.74 18.48
CA GLY A 78 7.24 -0.81 18.43
C GLY A 78 7.88 -0.61 17.04
N ILE A 79 7.30 -1.19 15.99
CA ILE A 79 7.60 -0.94 14.57
C ILE A 79 6.60 0.05 14.00
N ILE A 80 7.08 0.95 13.15
CA ILE A 80 6.28 1.85 12.31
C ILE A 80 6.73 1.64 10.87
N ALA A 81 5.79 1.35 9.97
CA ALA A 81 6.01 1.29 8.54
C ALA A 81 5.22 2.42 7.86
N GLU A 82 5.81 3.01 6.83
CA GLU A 82 5.17 4.01 5.98
C GLU A 82 5.32 3.58 4.53
N LEU A 83 4.20 3.59 3.79
CA LEU A 83 4.15 3.38 2.35
C LEU A 83 3.56 4.63 1.72
N THR A 84 4.27 5.21 0.76
CA THR A 84 3.73 6.22 -0.14
C THR A 84 3.64 5.63 -1.54
N LEU A 85 2.49 5.80 -2.18
CA LEU A 85 2.31 5.54 -3.61
C LEU A 85 2.25 6.87 -4.34
N HIS A 86 3.08 7.00 -5.37
CA HIS A 86 3.01 8.07 -6.35
C HIS A 86 2.38 7.51 -7.62
N VAL A 87 1.41 8.22 -8.18
CA VAL A 87 0.72 7.83 -9.40
C VAL A 87 0.93 8.93 -10.43
N GLU A 88 1.46 8.54 -11.59
CA GLU A 88 1.75 9.44 -12.70
C GLU A 88 0.99 8.97 -13.95
N PRO A 89 0.10 9.79 -14.53
CA PRO A 89 -0.60 9.43 -15.75
C PRO A 89 0.38 9.36 -16.93
N VAL A 90 0.15 8.41 -17.84
CA VAL A 90 0.89 8.27 -19.11
C VAL A 90 -0.08 8.01 -20.25
N ALA A 91 0.38 8.12 -21.50
CA ALA A 91 -0.49 8.05 -22.69
C ALA A 91 -1.41 6.80 -22.75
N SER A 92 -1.03 5.68 -22.14
CA SER A 92 -1.82 4.45 -22.11
C SER A 92 -1.84 3.82 -20.71
N GLY A 93 -2.27 4.61 -19.72
CA GLY A 93 -2.52 4.17 -18.34
C GLY A 93 -1.82 5.05 -17.31
N CYS A 94 -1.22 4.44 -16.29
CA CYS A 94 -0.42 5.15 -15.30
C CYS A 94 0.81 4.36 -14.85
N ILE A 95 1.74 5.07 -14.21
CA ILE A 95 2.90 4.51 -13.53
C ILE A 95 2.69 4.72 -12.02
N VAL A 96 2.82 3.65 -11.26
CA VAL A 96 2.75 3.68 -9.79
C VAL A 96 4.14 3.41 -9.22
N THR A 97 4.65 4.36 -8.44
CA THR A 97 5.96 4.27 -7.78
C THR A 97 5.79 4.19 -6.26
N PRO A 98 6.15 3.05 -5.63
CA PRO A 98 6.11 2.92 -4.19
C PRO A 98 7.39 3.44 -3.52
N GLU A 99 7.20 4.17 -2.43
CA GLU A 99 8.24 4.51 -1.47
C GLU A 99 7.91 3.88 -0.12
N PHE A 100 8.81 3.02 0.39
CA PHE A 100 8.58 2.31 1.65
C PHE A 100 9.68 2.58 2.66
N ARG A 101 9.29 2.76 3.92
CA ARG A 101 10.22 2.98 5.03
C ARG A 101 9.69 2.33 6.31
N VAL A 102 10.56 1.60 7.00
CA VAL A 102 10.28 1.01 8.31
C VAL A 102 11.24 1.57 9.34
N ARG A 103 10.70 1.87 10.52
CA ARG A 103 11.44 2.31 11.70
C ARG A 103 11.09 1.40 12.87
N GLY A 104 12.10 0.91 13.58
CA GLY A 104 11.91 0.25 14.87
C GLY A 104 12.26 1.19 16.02
N LYS A 105 11.66 0.97 17.19
CA LYS A 105 11.98 1.69 18.43
C LYS A 105 12.83 0.82 19.37
N GLY A 106 13.72 1.44 20.15
CA GLY A 106 14.53 0.78 21.17
C GLY A 106 15.37 -0.37 20.61
N LEU A 107 15.26 -1.55 21.22
CA LEU A 107 15.97 -2.76 20.80
C LEU A 107 15.62 -3.23 19.38
N LEU A 108 14.50 -2.76 18.82
CA LEU A 108 14.07 -3.09 17.45
C LEU A 108 14.59 -2.11 16.39
N SER A 109 15.29 -1.04 16.78
CA SER A 109 15.91 -0.09 15.87
C SER A 109 16.71 -0.74 14.71
N PRO A 110 17.57 -1.76 14.94
CA PRO A 110 18.32 -2.37 13.85
C PRO A 110 17.45 -3.16 12.85
N LEU A 111 16.22 -3.53 13.20
CA LEU A 111 15.31 -4.23 12.29
C LEU A 111 14.74 -3.30 11.21
N GLY A 112 14.66 -1.98 11.47
CA GLY A 112 14.08 -1.01 10.55
C GLY A 112 14.68 -1.03 9.13
N PRO A 113 16.02 -0.90 8.98
CA PRO A 113 16.67 -0.97 7.68
C PRO A 113 16.48 -2.31 6.96
N MET A 114 16.53 -3.43 7.71
CA MET A 114 16.32 -4.77 7.15
C MET A 114 14.90 -4.94 6.60
N LEU A 115 13.88 -4.60 7.39
CA LEU A 115 12.48 -4.67 6.99
C LEU A 115 12.18 -3.72 5.83
N THR A 116 12.79 -2.53 5.82
CA THR A 116 12.70 -1.58 4.70
C THR A 116 13.20 -2.19 3.40
N SER A 117 14.35 -2.85 3.43
CA SER A 117 14.95 -3.48 2.24
C SER A 117 14.09 -4.62 1.70
N LEU A 118 13.58 -5.49 2.59
CA LEU A 118 12.70 -6.60 2.20
C LEU A 118 11.41 -6.10 1.54
N ALA A 119 10.77 -5.11 2.13
CA ALA A 119 9.53 -4.56 1.58
C ALA A 119 9.76 -3.83 0.24
N ARG A 120 10.89 -3.15 0.04
CA ARG A 120 11.24 -2.55 -1.26
C ARG A 120 11.34 -3.57 -2.39
N LEU A 121 11.63 -4.82 -2.08
CA LEU A 121 11.64 -5.93 -3.04
C LEU A 121 10.26 -6.56 -3.22
N ALA A 122 9.46 -6.64 -2.15
CA ALA A 122 8.14 -7.28 -2.17
C ALA A 122 7.04 -6.40 -2.78
N VAL A 123 6.97 -5.11 -2.41
CA VAL A 123 5.88 -4.20 -2.82
C VAL A 123 5.71 -4.10 -4.35
N PRO A 124 6.77 -4.04 -5.18
CA PRO A 124 6.60 -4.07 -6.64
C PRO A 124 5.94 -5.37 -7.15
N GLY A 125 6.10 -6.50 -6.45
CA GLY A 125 5.40 -7.74 -6.77
C GLY A 125 3.89 -7.63 -6.53
N ASP A 126 3.51 -7.07 -5.38
CA ASP A 126 2.10 -6.83 -5.02
C ASP A 126 1.45 -5.81 -5.97
N LEU A 127 2.14 -4.74 -6.35
CA LEU A 127 1.64 -3.78 -7.33
C LEU A 127 1.46 -4.38 -8.73
N ARG A 128 2.35 -5.28 -9.16
CA ARG A 128 2.18 -6.00 -10.44
C ARG A 128 0.94 -6.90 -10.41
N ARG A 129 0.64 -7.51 -9.25
CA ARG A 129 -0.59 -8.27 -9.06
C ARG A 129 -1.82 -7.37 -9.20
N ALA A 130 -1.84 -6.20 -8.54
CA ALA A 130 -2.92 -5.21 -8.70
C ALA A 130 -3.11 -4.79 -10.16
N ALA A 131 -2.01 -4.46 -10.86
CA ALA A 131 -2.05 -4.09 -12.27
C ALA A 131 -2.64 -5.21 -13.14
N GLY A 132 -2.28 -6.47 -12.85
CA GLY A 132 -2.83 -7.63 -13.56
C GLY A 132 -4.31 -7.90 -13.28
N LEU A 133 -4.81 -7.60 -12.07
CA LEU A 133 -6.24 -7.70 -11.75
C LEU A 133 -7.03 -6.65 -12.54
N LEU A 134 -6.62 -5.38 -12.47
CA LEU A 134 -7.30 -4.29 -13.17
C LEU A 134 -7.25 -4.44 -14.69
N ALA A 135 -6.15 -4.97 -15.25
CA ALA A 135 -6.06 -5.25 -16.68
C ALA A 135 -7.07 -6.32 -17.16
N ARG A 136 -7.48 -7.24 -16.28
CA ARG A 136 -8.48 -8.27 -16.61
C ARG A 136 -9.91 -7.77 -16.47
N GLU A 137 -10.16 -6.83 -15.58
CA GLU A 137 -11.50 -6.25 -15.36
C GLU A 137 -11.85 -5.17 -16.39
N HIS A 138 -10.85 -4.52 -16.98
CA HIS A 138 -11.02 -3.37 -17.89
C HIS A 138 -10.53 -3.61 -19.32
N GLY A 139 -10.13 -4.84 -19.67
CA GLY A 139 -9.71 -5.24 -21.03
C GLY A 139 -10.79 -6.00 -21.76
#